data_AF-A0A7C5RFA8-F1
#
_entry.id   AF-A0A7C5RFA8-F1
#
_cell.length_a   1.000
_cell.length_b   1.000
_cell.length_c   1.000
_cell.angle_alpha   90.00
_cell.angle_beta   90.00
_cell.angle_gamma   90.00
#
_symmetry.space_group_name_H-M   'P 1'
#
loop_
_entity.id
_entity.type
_entity.pdbx_description
1 polymer ?
#
loop_
_entity_poly.entity_id
_entity_poly.type
_entity_poly.pdbx_seq_one_letter_code
_entity_poly.pdbx_strand_id
1 'polypeptide(L)'
;NGNAYKNILENPEVFFVIDKNDPMAFIQGVAEAEVLGDTGEREERSLVTRKNFGIIPFLKFNPETVVVKLKLKKLYVSYFVEGIVPRFEVDVDEYFRELLRKEYSRQPKFKYYIQITRPWSFVATISAVVIGTLISPTVDALKFFLVLVGALLVHAGVNVISDYFDYRKGADRWDTLGSSRVLVEGILKPDKALAWGIILIMLSILVGLVIWYLIKFSIVFVYLVGIGALMGLFYTFIGFGWKYLGLGDLAVFVAWTGIMFGAYFVQTGIVNWFVIVASLPISLLIVAILHGNNMRDIQDDLKSGYRTFAGILGVNLSKYYYAFLVITSYVLLVVNVGLGILPIWVLISLFSLPIAINNVKWAFRDNYIQKGMLDILTAELLKVNSLLMVVGLVLYKIFV
;
A
#
# COMPACT_ATOMS: atom_id res chain seq x y z
N ASN A 1 -14.53 -28.45 1.05
CA ASN A 1 -15.07 -29.82 1.29
C ASN A 1 -14.03 -30.85 0.90
N GLY A 2 -13.57 -31.67 1.87
CA GLY A 2 -12.48 -32.63 1.67
C GLY A 2 -12.67 -33.65 0.54
N ASN A 3 -13.91 -33.85 0.09
CA ASN A 3 -14.22 -34.77 -1.02
C ASN A 3 -13.58 -34.36 -2.35
N ALA A 4 -13.51 -33.07 -2.67
CA ALA A 4 -12.88 -32.63 -3.93
C ALA A 4 -11.38 -32.91 -3.94
N TYR A 5 -10.70 -32.67 -2.82
CA TYR A 5 -9.27 -32.98 -2.66
C TYR A 5 -9.01 -34.48 -2.74
N LYS A 6 -9.82 -35.29 -2.06
CA LYS A 6 -9.73 -36.75 -2.12
C LYS A 6 -9.98 -37.28 -3.54
N ASN A 7 -10.98 -36.75 -4.23
CA ASN A 7 -11.27 -37.12 -5.61
C ASN A 7 -10.13 -36.78 -6.57
N ILE A 8 -9.44 -35.64 -6.37
CA ILE A 8 -8.25 -35.27 -7.16
C ILE A 8 -7.09 -36.25 -6.93
N LEU A 9 -6.92 -36.73 -5.70
CA LEU A 9 -5.89 -37.74 -5.38
C LEU A 9 -6.21 -39.10 -6.01
N GLU A 10 -7.49 -39.48 -6.09
CA GLU A 10 -7.94 -40.74 -6.69
C GLU A 10 -8.00 -40.69 -8.23
N ASN A 11 -8.41 -39.54 -8.79
CA ASN A 11 -8.46 -39.29 -10.22
C ASN A 11 -8.01 -37.85 -10.52
N PRO A 12 -6.77 -37.66 -11.02
CA PRO A 12 -6.24 -36.34 -11.31
C PRO A 12 -6.88 -35.72 -12.56
N GLU A 13 -7.64 -36.44 -13.37
CA GLU A 13 -8.33 -35.84 -14.50
C GLU A 13 -9.60 -35.12 -14.03
N VAL A 14 -9.61 -33.80 -14.18
CA VAL A 14 -10.68 -32.93 -13.70
C VAL A 14 -11.31 -32.13 -14.83
N PHE A 15 -12.62 -31.92 -14.70
CA PHE A 15 -13.33 -30.94 -15.48
C PHE A 15 -13.34 -29.60 -14.75
N PHE A 16 -13.09 -28.50 -15.45
CA PHE A 16 -13.12 -27.16 -14.89
C PHE A 16 -13.93 -26.21 -15.75
N VAL A 17 -14.44 -25.15 -15.13
CA VAL A 17 -15.11 -24.03 -15.79
C VAL A 17 -14.44 -22.74 -15.34
N ILE A 18 -14.10 -21.88 -16.29
CA ILE A 18 -13.60 -20.53 -16.06
C ILE A 18 -14.78 -19.58 -16.22
N ASP A 19 -15.29 -19.12 -15.08
CA ASP A 19 -16.30 -18.07 -15.05
C ASP A 19 -15.65 -16.71 -15.36
N LYS A 20 -16.16 -16.04 -16.39
CA LYS A 20 -15.75 -14.68 -16.80
C LYS A 20 -16.79 -13.62 -16.42
N ASN A 21 -17.79 -13.95 -15.59
CA ASN A 21 -18.98 -13.15 -15.33
C ASN A 21 -19.77 -12.83 -16.62
N ASP A 22 -19.70 -13.71 -17.62
CA ASP A 22 -20.52 -13.63 -18.83
C ASP A 22 -21.47 -14.83 -18.84
N PRO A 23 -22.79 -14.62 -18.61
CA PRO A 23 -23.75 -15.72 -18.56
C PRO A 23 -23.97 -16.37 -19.94
N MET A 24 -23.49 -15.77 -21.03
CA MET A 24 -23.68 -16.24 -22.39
C MET A 24 -22.47 -16.97 -22.96
N ALA A 25 -21.31 -16.92 -22.29
CA ALA A 25 -20.08 -17.54 -22.78
C ALA A 25 -19.29 -18.22 -21.65
N PHE A 26 -19.08 -19.53 -21.79
CA PHE A 26 -18.34 -20.34 -20.83
C PHE A 26 -17.09 -20.90 -21.48
N ILE A 27 -15.97 -20.76 -20.79
CA ILE A 27 -14.76 -21.52 -21.11
C ILE A 27 -14.70 -22.66 -20.12
N GLN A 28 -14.71 -23.89 -20.63
CA GLN A 28 -14.61 -25.09 -19.80
C GLN A 28 -13.57 -26.02 -20.40
N GLY A 29 -13.16 -27.07 -19.68
CA GLY A 29 -12.11 -27.91 -20.19
C GLY A 29 -11.81 -29.12 -19.34
N VAL A 30 -10.95 -29.97 -19.89
CA VAL A 30 -10.35 -31.09 -19.17
C VAL A 30 -8.91 -30.71 -18.86
N ALA A 31 -8.52 -30.90 -17.62
CA ALA A 31 -7.17 -30.71 -17.16
C ALA A 31 -6.73 -31.89 -16.30
N GLU A 32 -5.42 -32.09 -16.26
CA GLU A 32 -4.79 -32.93 -15.24
C GLU A 32 -4.43 -32.06 -14.05
N ALA A 33 -5.04 -32.35 -12.90
CA ALA A 33 -4.81 -31.72 -11.62
C ALA A 33 -3.55 -32.30 -10.98
N GLU A 34 -2.53 -31.47 -10.87
CA GLU A 34 -1.31 -31.76 -10.13
C GLU A 34 -1.39 -31.11 -8.75
N VAL A 35 -1.43 -31.93 -7.71
CA VAL A 35 -1.36 -31.45 -6.33
C VAL A 35 0.06 -30.97 -6.04
N LEU A 36 0.22 -29.67 -5.81
CA LEU A 36 1.53 -29.06 -5.54
C LEU A 36 1.90 -29.09 -4.04
N GLY A 37 1.01 -29.55 -3.15
CA GLY A 37 1.26 -29.65 -1.71
C GLY A 37 0.97 -28.38 -0.89
N ASP A 38 1.52 -28.34 0.34
CA ASP A 38 1.33 -27.29 1.36
C ASP A 38 1.74 -25.91 0.86
N THR A 39 1.13 -24.88 1.46
CA THR A 39 1.39 -23.49 1.12
C THR A 39 2.83 -22.98 1.08
N GLY A 40 3.78 -23.54 1.84
CA GLY A 40 5.05 -22.87 2.17
C GLY A 40 6.10 -22.54 1.08
N GLU A 41 6.23 -23.28 -0.03
CA GLU A 41 7.55 -23.30 -0.75
C GLU A 41 7.53 -23.43 -2.30
N ARG A 42 6.72 -22.69 -3.08
CA ARG A 42 6.75 -22.80 -4.57
C ARG A 42 6.57 -21.51 -5.38
N GLU A 43 7.29 -21.39 -6.49
CA GLU A 43 7.22 -20.26 -7.45
C GLU A 43 5.83 -20.06 -8.08
N GLU A 44 5.10 -21.16 -8.34
CA GLU A 44 3.80 -21.13 -9.03
C GLU A 44 2.67 -20.54 -8.18
N ARG A 45 2.91 -20.30 -6.88
CA ARG A 45 1.95 -19.73 -5.91
C ARG A 45 1.71 -18.26 -6.10
N SER A 46 2.74 -17.57 -6.60
CA SER A 46 2.68 -16.16 -6.95
C SER A 46 1.55 -15.89 -7.97
N LEU A 47 1.24 -16.87 -8.85
CA LEU A 47 0.18 -16.80 -9.84
C LEU A 47 -1.25 -16.82 -9.26
N VAL A 48 -1.47 -17.55 -8.16
CA VAL A 48 -2.79 -17.68 -7.51
C VAL A 48 -3.17 -16.37 -6.81
N THR A 49 -2.21 -15.82 -6.08
CA THR A 49 -2.37 -14.61 -5.27
C THR A 49 -2.32 -13.33 -6.10
N ARG A 50 -1.68 -13.36 -7.28
CA ARG A 50 -1.57 -12.23 -8.23
C ARG A 50 -2.90 -11.63 -8.68
N LYS A 51 -3.96 -12.45 -8.81
CA LYS A 51 -5.28 -11.99 -9.26
C LYS A 51 -6.25 -11.70 -8.11
N ASN A 52 -6.01 -12.24 -6.92
CA ASN A 52 -6.93 -12.10 -5.79
C ASN A 52 -6.15 -11.89 -4.48
N PHE A 53 -5.77 -10.64 -4.22
CA PHE A 53 -4.94 -10.26 -3.08
C PHE A 53 -5.59 -10.60 -1.72
N GLY A 54 -6.93 -10.56 -1.66
CA GLY A 54 -7.68 -10.88 -0.44
C GLY A 54 -7.52 -12.33 0.04
N ILE A 55 -7.00 -13.23 -0.80
CA ILE A 55 -6.74 -14.62 -0.42
C ILE A 55 -5.42 -14.78 0.36
N ILE A 56 -4.51 -13.80 0.31
CA ILE A 56 -3.19 -13.94 0.94
C ILE A 56 -3.30 -14.02 2.46
N PRO A 57 -4.08 -13.18 3.16
CA PRO A 57 -4.30 -13.37 4.59
C PRO A 57 -4.86 -14.76 4.89
N PHE A 58 -5.81 -15.24 4.07
CA PHE A 58 -6.34 -16.59 4.23
C PHE A 58 -5.25 -17.67 4.11
N LEU A 59 -4.43 -17.64 3.05
CA LEU A 59 -3.34 -18.61 2.85
C LEU A 59 -2.27 -18.54 3.94
N LYS A 60 -1.88 -17.33 4.37
CA LYS A 60 -0.87 -17.11 5.42
C LYS A 60 -1.30 -17.71 6.77
N PHE A 61 -2.60 -17.69 7.06
CA PHE A 61 -3.15 -18.17 8.34
C PHE A 61 -3.79 -19.57 8.28
N ASN A 62 -3.81 -20.21 7.10
CA ASN A 62 -4.30 -21.58 6.90
C ASN A 62 -3.26 -22.38 6.09
N PRO A 63 -2.07 -22.67 6.67
CA PRO A 63 -0.94 -23.25 5.95
C PRO A 63 -1.27 -24.59 5.28
N GLU A 64 -2.21 -25.35 5.86
CA GLU A 64 -2.76 -26.60 5.35
C GLU A 64 -3.53 -26.46 4.02
N THR A 65 -3.73 -25.24 3.52
CA THR A 65 -4.34 -25.02 2.21
C THR A 65 -3.46 -25.63 1.11
N VAL A 66 -4.04 -26.48 0.28
CA VAL A 66 -3.33 -27.13 -0.81
C VAL A 66 -3.56 -26.38 -2.13
N VAL A 67 -2.48 -26.17 -2.88
CA VAL A 67 -2.57 -25.59 -4.23
C VAL A 67 -2.58 -26.70 -5.26
N VAL A 68 -3.53 -26.63 -6.19
CA VAL A 68 -3.67 -27.57 -7.31
C VAL A 68 -3.39 -26.82 -8.61
N LYS A 69 -2.47 -27.33 -9.40
CA LYS A 69 -2.14 -26.81 -10.74
C LYS A 69 -2.90 -27.61 -11.78
N LEU A 70 -3.66 -26.92 -12.63
CA LEU A 70 -4.37 -27.55 -13.74
C LEU A 70 -3.49 -27.51 -15.00
N LYS A 71 -2.98 -28.67 -15.42
CA LYS A 71 -2.35 -28.85 -16.74
C LYS A 71 -3.44 -29.08 -17.75
N LEU A 72 -3.78 -28.01 -18.50
CA LEU A 72 -4.84 -28.06 -19.51
C LEU A 72 -4.51 -29.12 -20.58
N LYS A 73 -5.49 -29.98 -20.86
CA LYS A 73 -5.47 -30.95 -21.98
C LYS A 73 -6.34 -30.46 -23.12
N LYS A 74 -7.59 -30.08 -22.80
CA LYS A 74 -8.59 -29.61 -23.76
C LYS A 74 -9.33 -28.40 -23.23
N LEU A 75 -9.64 -27.48 -24.13
CA LEU A 75 -10.53 -26.33 -23.88
C LEU A 75 -11.75 -26.42 -24.78
N TYR A 76 -12.90 -26.11 -24.21
CA TYR A 76 -14.16 -25.96 -24.90
C TYR A 76 -14.66 -24.53 -24.67
N VAL A 77 -14.99 -23.83 -25.76
CA VAL A 77 -15.67 -22.55 -25.69
C VAL A 77 -17.13 -22.76 -26.07
N SER A 78 -18.01 -22.60 -25.09
CA SER A 78 -19.44 -22.80 -25.23
C SER A 78 -20.16 -21.45 -25.17
N TYR A 79 -21.15 -21.26 -26.03
CA TYR A 79 -22.02 -20.09 -26.00
C TYR A 79 -23.45 -20.54 -25.70
N PHE A 80 -24.15 -19.84 -24.81
CA PHE A 80 -25.52 -20.16 -24.45
C PHE A 80 -26.47 -19.67 -25.55
N VAL A 81 -26.88 -20.56 -26.46
CA VAL A 81 -27.94 -20.33 -27.44
C VAL A 81 -28.74 -21.63 -27.50
N GLU A 82 -29.94 -21.65 -26.92
CA GLU A 82 -30.89 -22.79 -26.88
C GLU A 82 -30.22 -24.19 -26.88
N GLY A 83 -29.39 -24.43 -25.87
CA GLY A 83 -28.61 -25.67 -25.71
C GLY A 83 -27.14 -25.41 -25.36
N ILE A 84 -26.49 -26.33 -24.65
CA ILE A 84 -25.05 -26.28 -24.37
C ILE A 84 -24.35 -27.16 -25.42
N VAL A 85 -23.90 -26.56 -26.51
CA VAL A 85 -23.04 -27.23 -27.49
C VAL A 85 -21.68 -26.50 -27.50
N PRO A 86 -20.56 -27.18 -27.21
CA PRO A 86 -19.25 -26.55 -27.35
C PRO A 86 -19.05 -26.16 -28.81
N ARG A 87 -18.84 -24.87 -29.07
CA ARG A 87 -18.70 -24.35 -30.45
C ARG A 87 -17.28 -24.51 -30.98
N PHE A 88 -16.30 -24.51 -30.08
CA PHE A 88 -14.89 -24.67 -30.41
C PHE A 88 -14.23 -25.57 -29.40
N GLU A 89 -13.56 -26.60 -29.91
CA GLU A 89 -12.67 -27.48 -29.16
C GLU A 89 -11.23 -27.14 -29.56
N VAL A 90 -10.39 -26.94 -28.56
CA VAL A 90 -8.97 -26.63 -28.75
C VAL A 90 -8.15 -27.59 -27.93
N ASP A 91 -7.32 -28.39 -28.61
CA ASP A 91 -6.27 -29.18 -27.96
C ASP A 91 -5.17 -28.25 -27.47
N VAL A 92 -4.78 -28.40 -26.21
CA VAL A 92 -3.76 -27.55 -25.58
C VAL A 92 -2.37 -28.16 -25.77
N ASP A 93 -1.93 -28.17 -27.03
CA ASP A 93 -0.62 -28.65 -27.45
C ASP A 93 0.51 -27.64 -27.19
N GLU A 94 1.76 -28.02 -27.51
CA GLU A 94 2.95 -27.17 -27.31
C GLU A 94 2.83 -25.84 -28.09
N TYR A 95 2.25 -25.89 -29.29
CA TYR A 95 2.03 -24.71 -30.13
C TYR A 95 1.06 -23.72 -29.49
N PHE A 96 -0.09 -24.19 -29.00
CA PHE A 96 -1.06 -23.35 -28.31
C PHE A 96 -0.47 -22.78 -27.01
N ARG A 97 0.32 -23.58 -26.27
CA ARG A 97 1.05 -23.10 -25.09
C ARG A 97 2.07 -22.02 -25.46
N GLU A 98 2.78 -22.16 -26.57
CA GLU A 98 3.73 -21.17 -27.06
C GLU A 98 3.02 -19.89 -27.52
N LEU A 99 1.89 -20.01 -28.21
CA LEU A 99 1.03 -18.88 -28.60
C LEU A 99 0.54 -18.11 -27.37
N LEU A 100 0.04 -18.82 -26.34
CA LEU A 100 -0.35 -18.22 -25.07
C LEU A 100 0.82 -17.54 -24.37
N ARG A 101 2.00 -18.18 -24.33
CA ARG A 101 3.22 -17.59 -23.75
C ARG A 101 3.61 -16.33 -24.49
N LYS A 102 3.54 -16.32 -25.83
CA LYS A 102 3.86 -15.16 -26.68
C LYS A 102 2.88 -14.00 -26.47
N GLU A 103 1.60 -14.31 -26.28
CA GLU A 103 0.59 -13.30 -26.02
C GLU A 103 0.66 -12.75 -24.58
N TYR A 104 1.05 -13.59 -23.61
CA TYR A 104 1.33 -13.19 -22.22
C TYR A 104 2.70 -12.52 -22.04
N SER A 105 3.68 -12.77 -22.90
CA SER A 105 5.06 -12.24 -22.80
C SER A 105 5.21 -10.82 -23.36
N ARG A 106 4.13 -10.20 -23.85
CA ARG A 106 4.12 -8.76 -24.16
C ARG A 106 4.59 -7.97 -22.94
N GLN A 107 5.48 -7.00 -23.19
CA GLN A 107 6.18 -6.18 -22.20
C GLN A 107 5.32 -5.83 -20.97
N PRO A 108 5.92 -5.74 -19.76
CA PRO A 108 5.18 -5.37 -18.57
C PRO A 108 4.40 -4.09 -18.84
N LYS A 109 3.07 -4.22 -18.83
CA LYS A 109 2.15 -3.11 -19.04
C LYS A 109 2.51 -1.99 -18.07
N PHE A 110 2.42 -0.73 -18.51
CA PHE A 110 2.69 0.46 -17.69
C PHE A 110 1.99 0.43 -16.31
N LYS A 111 0.84 -0.24 -16.21
CA LYS A 111 0.15 -0.51 -14.95
C LYS A 111 1.04 -1.11 -13.85
N TYR A 112 2.05 -1.92 -14.19
CA TYR A 112 2.94 -2.53 -13.19
C TYR A 112 3.97 -1.55 -12.65
N TYR A 113 4.38 -0.57 -13.46
CA TYR A 113 5.17 0.58 -13.00
C TYR A 113 4.38 1.47 -12.05
N ILE A 114 3.05 1.55 -12.21
CA ILE A 114 2.16 2.22 -11.26
C ILE A 114 1.94 1.34 -10.01
N GLN A 115 1.75 0.03 -10.18
CA GLN A 115 1.51 -0.88 -9.05
C GLN A 115 2.68 -0.86 -8.05
N ILE A 116 3.92 -0.87 -8.53
CA ILE A 116 5.12 -0.87 -7.68
C ILE A 116 5.28 0.41 -6.86
N THR A 117 4.65 1.53 -7.24
CA THR A 117 4.66 2.76 -6.44
C THR A 117 3.68 2.72 -5.25
N ARG A 118 2.89 1.65 -5.13
CA ARG A 118 1.88 1.41 -4.07
C ARG A 118 0.86 2.57 -3.94
N PRO A 119 0.03 2.86 -4.98
CA PRO A 119 -0.85 4.04 -4.99
C PRO A 119 -1.83 4.13 -3.82
N TRP A 120 -2.18 3.01 -3.20
CA TRP A 120 -3.04 2.99 -2.01
C TRP A 120 -2.43 3.78 -0.83
N SER A 121 -1.10 3.89 -0.73
CA SER A 121 -0.44 4.66 0.33
C SER A 121 -0.45 6.18 0.07
N PHE A 122 -0.76 6.62 -1.17
CA PHE A 122 -0.73 8.04 -1.54
C PHE A 122 -1.76 8.88 -0.82
N VAL A 123 -2.79 8.26 -0.23
CA VAL A 123 -3.73 8.94 0.67
C VAL A 123 -2.99 9.72 1.76
N ALA A 124 -1.89 9.18 2.32
CA ALA A 124 -1.12 9.85 3.36
C ALA A 124 -0.50 11.17 2.87
N THR A 125 0.11 11.15 1.68
CA THR A 125 0.73 12.33 1.09
C THR A 125 -0.31 13.34 0.60
N ILE A 126 -1.38 12.89 -0.05
CA ILE A 126 -2.46 13.75 -0.51
C ILE A 126 -3.09 14.48 0.68
N SER A 127 -3.42 13.74 1.75
CA SER A 127 -3.96 14.32 2.98
C SER A 127 -3.05 15.39 3.57
N ALA A 128 -1.76 15.08 3.75
CA ALA A 128 -0.79 16.02 4.32
C ALA A 128 -0.64 17.30 3.48
N VAL A 129 -0.54 17.17 2.15
CA VAL A 129 -0.37 18.32 1.25
C VAL A 129 -1.63 19.17 1.19
N VAL A 130 -2.81 18.55 1.05
CA VAL A 130 -4.08 19.27 0.95
C VAL A 130 -4.38 20.00 2.26
N ILE A 131 -4.27 19.33 3.41
CA ILE A 131 -4.56 19.93 4.71
C ILE A 131 -3.54 21.03 5.04
N GLY A 132 -2.24 20.78 4.84
CA GLY A 132 -1.20 21.79 5.03
C GLY A 132 -1.41 23.04 4.16
N THR A 133 -1.84 22.84 2.91
CA THR A 133 -2.22 23.93 2.01
C THR A 133 -3.46 24.67 2.51
N LEU A 134 -4.50 23.97 2.95
CA LEU A 134 -5.75 24.62 3.40
C LEU A 134 -5.62 25.35 4.74
N ILE A 135 -4.63 25.00 5.58
CA ILE A 135 -4.30 25.79 6.78
C ILE A 135 -3.71 27.16 6.41
N SER A 136 -3.07 27.29 5.23
CA SER A 136 -2.55 28.59 4.79
C SER A 136 -3.67 29.60 4.55
N PRO A 137 -3.45 30.91 4.80
CA PRO A 137 -4.50 31.92 4.60
C PRO A 137 -4.99 32.00 3.15
N THR A 138 -4.06 31.95 2.19
CA THR A 138 -4.33 32.03 0.75
C THR A 138 -3.74 30.81 0.04
N VAL A 139 -4.45 30.32 -0.97
CA VAL A 139 -4.03 29.15 -1.74
C VAL A 139 -3.65 29.58 -3.15
N ASP A 140 -2.38 29.41 -3.48
CA ASP A 140 -1.87 29.45 -4.84
C ASP A 140 -1.97 28.04 -5.45
N ALA A 141 -2.77 27.93 -6.51
CA ALA A 141 -3.04 26.65 -7.17
C ALA A 141 -1.78 26.04 -7.80
N LEU A 142 -0.91 26.85 -8.42
CA LEU A 142 0.32 26.36 -9.04
C LEU A 142 1.25 25.77 -7.99
N LYS A 143 1.46 26.49 -6.89
CA LYS A 143 2.27 26.01 -5.76
C LYS A 143 1.70 24.76 -5.13
N PHE A 144 0.37 24.69 -4.96
CA PHE A 144 -0.31 23.50 -4.46
C PHE A 144 -0.04 22.28 -5.34
N PHE A 145 -0.27 22.39 -6.65
CA PHE A 145 -0.05 21.27 -7.58
C PHE A 145 1.42 20.86 -7.67
N LEU A 146 2.35 21.81 -7.64
CA LEU A 146 3.79 21.49 -7.61
C LEU A 146 4.17 20.71 -6.35
N VAL A 147 3.71 21.14 -5.17
CA VAL A 147 3.98 20.41 -3.91
C VAL A 147 3.33 19.02 -3.96
N LEU A 148 2.10 18.91 -4.44
CA LEU A 148 1.39 17.63 -4.54
C LEU A 148 2.13 16.66 -5.47
N VAL A 149 2.48 17.10 -6.68
CA VAL A 149 3.21 16.28 -7.66
C VAL A 149 4.59 15.90 -7.13
N GLY A 150 5.35 16.88 -6.60
CA GLY A 150 6.68 16.63 -6.05
C GLY A 150 6.67 15.62 -4.90
N ALA A 151 5.74 15.78 -3.95
CA ALA A 151 5.59 14.88 -2.80
C ALA A 151 5.13 13.47 -3.22
N LEU A 152 4.26 13.35 -4.21
CA LEU A 152 3.84 12.05 -4.74
C LEU A 152 4.97 11.35 -5.50
N LEU A 153 5.76 12.09 -6.29
CA LEU A 153 6.91 11.54 -7.02
C LEU A 153 7.98 10.99 -6.07
N VAL A 154 8.34 11.74 -5.02
CA VAL A 154 9.33 11.26 -4.05
C VAL A 154 8.81 10.08 -3.23
N HIS A 155 7.54 10.10 -2.80
CA HIS A 155 6.92 8.95 -2.10
C HIS A 155 6.88 7.72 -3.00
N ALA A 156 6.48 7.88 -4.27
CA ALA A 156 6.50 6.81 -5.26
C ALA A 156 7.90 6.23 -5.44
N GLY A 157 8.92 7.08 -5.63
CA GLY A 157 10.31 6.65 -5.80
C GLY A 157 10.86 5.90 -4.59
N VAL A 158 10.62 6.40 -3.38
CA VAL A 158 11.02 5.74 -2.13
C VAL A 158 10.31 4.39 -1.96
N ASN A 159 9.03 4.28 -2.29
CA ASN A 159 8.31 2.99 -2.25
C ASN A 159 8.94 1.97 -3.21
N VAL A 160 9.25 2.37 -4.44
CA VAL A 160 9.87 1.49 -5.44
C VAL A 160 11.26 1.03 -5.00
N ILE A 161 12.06 1.95 -4.45
CA ILE A 161 13.39 1.65 -3.93
C ILE A 161 13.30 0.72 -2.72
N SER A 162 12.31 0.93 -1.84
CA SER A 162 12.07 0.03 -0.71
C SER A 162 11.74 -1.38 -1.18
N ASP A 163 10.79 -1.53 -2.11
CA ASP A 163 10.38 -2.82 -2.68
C ASP A 163 11.58 -3.54 -3.33
N TYR A 164 12.45 -2.78 -4.03
CA TYR A 164 13.68 -3.31 -4.59
C TYR A 164 14.63 -3.87 -3.52
N PHE A 165 14.91 -3.11 -2.46
CA PHE A 165 15.83 -3.56 -1.41
C PHE A 165 15.26 -4.71 -0.57
N ASP A 166 13.96 -4.69 -0.28
CA ASP A 166 13.30 -5.77 0.46
C ASP A 166 13.31 -7.08 -0.36
N TYR A 167 13.07 -6.99 -1.68
CA TYR A 167 13.22 -8.12 -2.60
C TYR A 167 14.66 -8.63 -2.65
N ARG A 168 15.66 -7.74 -2.81
CA ARG A 168 17.08 -8.13 -2.91
C ARG A 168 17.63 -8.77 -1.64
N LYS A 169 17.06 -8.44 -0.47
CA LYS A 169 17.42 -9.04 0.83
C LYS A 169 16.63 -10.32 1.14
N GLY A 170 15.67 -10.70 0.32
CA GLY A 170 14.81 -11.87 0.55
C GLY A 170 13.78 -11.68 1.68
N ALA A 171 13.54 -10.43 2.10
CA ALA A 171 12.49 -10.14 3.06
C ALA A 171 11.12 -10.18 2.39
N ASP A 172 11.00 -9.55 1.22
CA ASP A 172 9.79 -9.67 0.40
C ASP A 172 9.81 -11.01 -0.33
N ARG A 173 8.90 -11.88 0.10
CA ARG A 173 8.67 -13.22 -0.44
C ARG A 173 7.23 -13.39 -0.89
N TRP A 174 6.94 -14.51 -1.52
CA TRP A 174 5.61 -14.81 -2.06
C TRP A 174 4.51 -14.92 -0.97
N ASP A 175 4.88 -15.18 0.28
CA ASP A 175 3.98 -15.28 1.45
C ASP A 175 3.82 -13.96 2.21
N THR A 176 4.59 -12.93 1.85
CA THR A 176 4.51 -11.61 2.47
C THR A 176 3.34 -10.79 1.96
N LEU A 177 2.75 -10.00 2.86
CA LEU A 177 1.58 -9.17 2.60
C LEU A 177 1.94 -7.71 2.26
N GLY A 178 3.12 -7.24 2.64
CA GLY A 178 3.52 -5.83 2.52
C GLY A 178 4.13 -5.42 1.17
N SER A 179 4.55 -6.36 0.33
CA SER A 179 5.24 -6.06 -0.93
C SER A 179 4.30 -5.57 -2.03
N SER A 180 4.83 -4.86 -3.03
CA SER A 180 4.08 -4.50 -4.24
C SER A 180 3.73 -5.71 -5.12
N ARG A 181 4.40 -6.84 -4.84
CA ARG A 181 4.38 -8.11 -5.58
C ARG A 181 5.04 -8.08 -6.95
N VAL A 182 5.31 -6.90 -7.52
CA VAL A 182 5.79 -6.75 -8.90
C VAL A 182 7.16 -7.43 -9.11
N LEU A 183 8.05 -7.34 -8.11
CA LEU A 183 9.37 -7.97 -8.15
C LEU A 183 9.32 -9.45 -7.77
N VAL A 184 8.61 -9.79 -6.69
CA VAL A 184 8.46 -11.16 -6.19
C VAL A 184 7.81 -12.07 -7.24
N GLU A 185 6.88 -11.55 -8.05
CA GLU A 185 6.21 -12.26 -9.14
C GLU A 185 7.00 -12.28 -10.46
N GLY A 186 8.21 -11.71 -10.49
CA GLY A 186 9.05 -11.65 -11.68
C GLY A 186 8.45 -10.82 -12.83
N ILE A 187 7.47 -9.96 -12.55
CA ILE A 187 6.78 -9.15 -13.56
C ILE A 187 7.70 -8.07 -14.11
N LEU A 188 8.42 -7.41 -13.21
CA LEU A 188 9.42 -6.41 -13.54
C LEU A 188 10.79 -6.91 -13.07
N LYS A 189 11.81 -6.74 -13.92
CA LYS A 189 13.18 -7.01 -13.51
C LYS A 189 13.63 -6.01 -12.43
N PRO A 190 14.40 -6.43 -11.40
CA PRO A 190 14.88 -5.55 -10.34
C PRO A 190 15.57 -4.29 -10.85
N ASP A 191 16.42 -4.40 -11.87
CA ASP A 191 17.13 -3.24 -12.43
C ASP A 191 16.18 -2.20 -13.05
N LYS A 192 15.09 -2.67 -13.68
CA LYS A 192 14.05 -1.78 -14.23
C LYS A 192 13.26 -1.08 -13.13
N ALA A 193 12.98 -1.78 -12.02
CA ALA A 193 12.33 -1.18 -10.87
C ALA A 193 13.23 -0.12 -10.22
N LEU A 194 14.51 -0.44 -9.98
CA LEU A 194 15.45 0.52 -9.41
C LEU A 194 15.60 1.77 -10.30
N ALA A 195 15.77 1.58 -11.61
CA ALA A 195 15.82 2.69 -12.55
C ALA A 195 14.54 3.55 -12.50
N TRP A 196 13.37 2.92 -12.39
CA TRP A 196 12.10 3.63 -12.25
C TRP A 196 12.03 4.45 -10.96
N GLY A 197 12.43 3.87 -9.82
CA GLY A 197 12.50 4.59 -8.55
C GLY A 197 13.43 5.80 -8.60
N ILE A 198 14.60 5.65 -9.23
CA ILE A 198 15.55 6.75 -9.44
C ILE A 198 14.96 7.84 -10.33
N ILE A 199 14.31 7.48 -11.45
CA ILE A 199 13.66 8.44 -12.34
C ILE A 199 12.60 9.26 -11.59
N LEU A 200 11.76 8.61 -10.79
CA LEU A 200 10.73 9.29 -9.98
C LEU A 200 11.35 10.28 -8.98
N ILE A 201 12.43 9.90 -8.30
CA ILE A 201 13.16 10.81 -7.41
C ILE A 201 13.76 11.98 -8.20
N MET A 202 14.41 11.74 -9.34
CA MET A 202 14.97 12.81 -10.16
C MET A 202 13.89 13.79 -10.64
N LEU A 203 12.72 13.30 -11.05
CA LEU A 203 11.58 14.15 -11.41
C LEU A 203 11.09 14.98 -10.21
N SER A 204 11.05 14.39 -9.01
CA SER A 204 10.69 15.14 -7.79
C SER A 204 11.69 16.26 -7.46
N ILE A 205 12.99 16.05 -7.72
CA ILE A 205 14.03 17.07 -7.55
C ILE A 205 13.80 18.23 -8.52
N LEU A 206 13.50 17.95 -9.80
CA LEU A 206 13.19 18.98 -10.78
C LEU A 206 11.97 19.82 -10.35
N VAL A 207 10.91 19.19 -9.86
CA VAL A 207 9.75 19.90 -9.30
C VAL A 207 10.15 20.73 -8.08
N GLY A 208 10.98 20.17 -7.19
CA GLY A 208 11.52 20.87 -6.01
C GLY A 208 12.32 22.12 -6.39
N LEU A 209 13.12 22.08 -7.46
CA LEU A 209 13.86 23.25 -7.96
C LEU A 209 12.93 24.35 -8.46
N VAL A 210 11.84 23.99 -9.14
CA VAL A 210 10.81 24.96 -9.55
C VAL A 210 10.16 25.60 -8.32
N ILE A 211 9.78 24.80 -7.31
CA ILE A 211 9.23 25.34 -6.05
C ILE A 211 10.22 26.29 -5.39
N TRP A 212 11.49 25.88 -5.27
CA TRP A 212 12.56 26.66 -4.64
C TRP A 212 12.75 28.02 -5.32
N TYR A 213 12.69 28.06 -6.64
CA TYR A 213 12.68 29.30 -7.42
C TYR A 213 11.45 30.18 -7.10
N LEU A 214 10.24 29.60 -7.11
CA LEU A 214 8.98 30.34 -6.86
C LEU A 214 8.90 30.96 -5.47
N ILE A 215 9.56 30.36 -4.47
CA ILE A 215 9.64 30.88 -3.11
C ILE A 215 10.93 31.70 -2.84
N LYS A 216 11.58 32.18 -3.92
CA LYS A 216 12.75 33.07 -3.88
C LYS A 216 13.97 32.46 -3.18
N PHE A 217 14.28 31.21 -3.51
CA PHE A 217 15.47 30.49 -3.05
C PHE A 217 15.58 30.36 -1.52
N SER A 218 14.45 30.21 -0.83
CA SER A 218 14.43 30.09 0.63
C SER A 218 15.30 28.94 1.15
N ILE A 219 16.18 29.25 2.10
CA ILE A 219 17.03 28.24 2.77
C ILE A 219 16.21 27.27 3.64
N VAL A 220 15.07 27.73 4.17
CA VAL A 220 14.17 26.88 4.97
C VAL A 220 13.65 25.71 4.14
N PHE A 221 13.32 25.96 2.88
CA PHE A 221 12.90 24.89 1.97
C PHE A 221 14.01 23.87 1.72
N VAL A 222 15.25 24.34 1.57
CA VAL A 222 16.42 23.44 1.43
C VAL A 222 16.57 22.55 2.66
N TYR A 223 16.38 23.09 3.88
CA TYR A 223 16.40 22.29 5.10
C TYR A 223 15.26 21.26 5.15
N LEU A 224 14.03 21.64 4.75
CA LEU A 224 12.90 20.70 4.69
C LEU A 224 13.16 19.57 3.68
N VAL A 225 13.64 19.90 2.48
CA VAL A 225 14.02 18.91 1.47
C VAL A 225 15.17 18.03 1.97
N GLY A 226 16.18 18.61 2.63
CA GLY A 226 17.30 17.89 3.21
C GLY A 226 16.85 16.87 4.27
N ILE A 227 16.00 17.29 5.21
CA ILE A 227 15.42 16.39 6.23
C ILE A 227 14.61 15.28 5.54
N GLY A 228 13.75 15.62 4.57
CA GLY A 228 12.97 14.63 3.82
C GLY A 228 13.84 13.64 3.05
N ALA A 229 14.92 14.11 2.42
CA ALA A 229 15.88 13.26 1.74
C ALA A 229 16.60 12.32 2.72
N LEU A 230 16.99 12.81 3.91
CA LEU A 230 17.54 11.95 4.97
C LEU A 230 16.54 10.88 5.40
N MET A 231 15.28 11.27 5.64
CA MET A 231 14.23 10.31 6.00
C MET A 231 14.08 9.23 4.92
N GLY A 232 13.97 9.60 3.65
CA GLY A 232 13.78 8.67 2.53
C GLY A 232 14.99 7.79 2.22
N LEU A 233 16.19 8.39 2.15
CA LEU A 233 17.45 7.67 1.89
C LEU A 233 17.72 6.65 3.00
N PHE A 234 17.76 7.11 4.25
CA PHE A 234 18.07 6.21 5.36
C PHE A 234 16.89 5.34 5.78
N TYR A 235 15.69 5.49 5.20
CA TYR A 235 14.58 4.60 5.49
C TYR A 235 14.91 3.14 5.15
N THR A 236 15.47 2.91 3.95
CA THR A 236 15.70 1.56 3.41
C THR A 236 17.13 1.27 2.96
N PHE A 237 17.98 2.30 2.80
CA PHE A 237 19.29 2.11 2.20
C PHE A 237 20.20 1.22 3.06
N ILE A 238 20.86 0.29 2.35
CA ILE A 238 21.86 -0.73 2.69
C ILE A 238 22.26 -0.83 4.18
N GLY A 239 21.97 -1.99 4.79
CA GLY A 239 22.50 -2.44 6.09
C GLY A 239 21.97 -1.73 7.34
N PHE A 240 21.68 -0.43 7.24
CA PHE A 240 21.34 0.46 8.37
C PHE A 240 20.00 1.18 8.20
N GLY A 241 19.18 0.73 7.25
CA GLY A 241 17.85 1.31 7.01
C GLY A 241 17.08 1.44 8.32
N TRP A 242 16.68 2.66 8.67
CA TRP A 242 16.04 3.01 9.93
C TRP A 242 14.81 2.16 10.22
N LYS A 243 14.09 1.71 9.20
CA LYS A 243 12.98 0.78 9.38
C LYS A 243 13.39 -0.57 10.00
N TYR A 244 14.59 -1.05 9.70
CA TYR A 244 15.13 -2.31 10.22
C TYR A 244 15.72 -2.16 11.64
N LEU A 245 15.90 -0.93 12.11
CA LEU A 245 16.46 -0.57 13.41
C LEU A 245 15.43 -0.01 14.40
N GLY A 246 14.13 -0.12 14.07
CA GLY A 246 13.04 0.34 14.93
C GLY A 246 12.75 1.83 14.83
N LEU A 247 13.40 2.53 13.90
CA LEU A 247 13.25 3.97 13.68
C LEU A 247 12.28 4.28 12.52
N GLY A 248 11.66 3.27 11.92
CA GLY A 248 10.73 3.44 10.79
C GLY A 248 9.52 4.32 11.14
N ASP A 249 8.89 4.07 12.28
CA ASP A 249 7.73 4.83 12.76
C ASP A 249 8.09 6.31 12.98
N LEU A 250 9.28 6.59 13.55
CA LEU A 250 9.78 7.95 13.73
C LEU A 250 10.10 8.63 12.38
N ALA A 251 10.73 7.92 11.45
CA ALA A 251 11.05 8.46 10.13
C ALA A 251 9.78 8.87 9.37
N VAL A 252 8.74 8.03 9.40
CA VAL A 252 7.43 8.31 8.81
C VAL A 252 6.73 9.46 9.54
N PHE A 253 6.80 9.51 10.86
CA PHE A 253 6.26 10.64 11.62
C PHE A 253 6.87 11.98 11.18
N VAL A 254 8.21 12.05 11.14
CA VAL A 254 8.95 13.27 10.76
C VAL A 254 8.69 13.63 9.30
N ALA A 255 8.69 12.66 8.38
CA ALA A 255 8.49 12.91 6.96
C ALA A 255 7.11 13.51 6.67
N TRP A 256 6.02 12.96 7.21
CA TRP A 256 4.68 13.48 6.90
C TRP A 256 4.31 14.74 7.68
N THR A 257 4.83 14.90 8.90
CA THR A 257 4.81 16.20 9.62
C THR A 257 5.50 17.28 8.76
N GLY A 258 6.69 16.96 8.23
CA GLY A 258 7.47 17.84 7.36
C GLY A 258 6.81 18.14 6.02
N ILE A 259 6.16 17.16 5.38
CA ILE A 259 5.40 17.36 4.13
C ILE A 259 4.23 18.33 4.37
N MET A 260 3.47 18.15 5.44
CA MET A 260 2.34 19.02 5.77
C MET A 260 2.81 20.45 6.10
N PHE A 261 3.87 20.57 6.92
CA PHE A 261 4.51 21.85 7.20
C PHE A 261 5.05 22.51 5.92
N GLY A 262 5.71 21.74 5.06
CA GLY A 262 6.25 22.21 3.79
C GLY A 262 5.17 22.71 2.83
N ALA A 263 4.01 22.04 2.77
CA ALA A 263 2.88 22.50 1.98
C ALA A 263 2.38 23.88 2.43
N TYR A 264 2.22 24.09 3.74
CA TYR A 264 1.91 25.42 4.30
C TYR A 264 3.01 26.45 3.99
N PHE A 265 4.27 26.07 4.19
CA PHE A 265 5.42 26.94 4.02
C PHE A 265 5.56 27.41 2.57
N VAL A 266 5.36 26.52 1.59
CA VAL A 266 5.45 26.89 0.17
C VAL A 266 4.35 27.89 -0.21
N GLN A 267 3.15 27.75 0.35
CA GLN A 267 2.06 28.71 0.11
C GLN A 267 2.38 30.10 0.67
N THR A 268 2.85 30.15 1.92
CA THR A 268 2.94 31.40 2.69
C THR A 268 4.32 32.05 2.68
N GLY A 269 5.39 31.27 2.51
CA GLY A 269 6.77 31.68 2.77
C GLY A 269 7.10 31.87 4.25
N ILE A 270 6.21 31.52 5.17
CA ILE A 270 6.30 31.82 6.61
C ILE A 270 6.52 30.54 7.41
N VAL A 271 7.48 30.55 8.32
CA VAL A 271 7.68 29.50 9.32
C VAL A 271 6.67 29.70 10.44
N ASN A 272 5.70 28.78 10.57
CA ASN A 272 4.72 28.80 11.64
C ASN A 272 4.71 27.44 12.37
N TRP A 273 5.26 27.42 13.59
CA TRP A 273 5.39 26.21 14.41
C TRP A 273 4.04 25.59 14.80
N PHE A 274 2.95 26.37 14.83
CA PHE A 274 1.61 25.82 15.08
C PHE A 274 1.16 24.83 14.01
N VAL A 275 1.70 24.92 12.80
CA VAL A 275 1.40 23.96 11.72
C VAL A 275 1.95 22.57 12.04
N ILE A 276 3.05 22.49 12.78
CA ILE A 276 3.56 21.20 13.27
C ILE A 276 2.53 20.58 14.20
N VAL A 277 2.01 21.34 15.18
CA VAL A 277 0.99 20.87 16.12
C VAL A 277 -0.31 20.48 15.40
N ALA A 278 -0.71 21.27 14.39
CA ALA A 278 -1.87 20.99 13.53
C ALA A 278 -1.71 19.71 12.70
N SER A 279 -0.47 19.32 12.38
CA SER A 279 -0.17 18.12 11.60
C SER A 279 -0.14 16.82 12.42
N LEU A 280 -0.05 16.91 13.75
CA LEU A 280 0.09 15.75 14.63
C LEU A 280 -1.07 14.74 14.48
N PRO A 281 -2.36 15.14 14.43
CA PRO A 281 -3.45 14.19 14.26
C PRO A 281 -3.28 13.31 13.02
N ILE A 282 -2.99 13.93 11.88
CA ILE A 282 -2.83 13.24 10.59
C ILE A 282 -1.55 12.40 10.58
N SER A 283 -0.45 12.94 11.07
CA SER A 283 0.84 12.24 11.11
C SER A 283 0.79 10.99 11.99
N LEU A 284 0.09 11.03 13.13
CA LEU A 284 -0.10 9.86 13.99
C LEU A 284 -0.94 8.76 13.33
N LEU A 285 -1.98 9.10 12.56
CA LEU A 285 -2.74 8.10 11.79
C LEU A 285 -1.88 7.47 10.69
N ILE A 286 -0.99 8.24 10.06
CA ILE A 286 -0.05 7.73 9.06
C ILE A 286 0.96 6.77 9.70
N VAL A 287 1.49 7.11 10.87
CA VAL A 287 2.32 6.19 11.65
C VAL A 287 1.53 4.95 12.04
N ALA A 288 0.24 5.06 12.39
CA ALA A 288 -0.61 3.92 12.71
C ALA A 288 -0.80 2.97 11.50
N ILE A 289 -0.83 3.48 10.26
CA ILE A 289 -0.82 2.65 9.04
C ILE A 289 0.46 1.80 8.99
N LEU A 290 1.63 2.44 9.13
CA LEU A 290 2.90 1.73 9.12
C LEU A 290 2.99 0.74 10.28
N HIS A 291 2.61 1.17 11.48
CA HIS A 291 2.67 0.32 12.67
C HIS A 291 1.73 -0.89 12.54
N GLY A 292 0.54 -0.71 11.96
CA GLY A 292 -0.36 -1.83 11.65
C GLY A 292 0.26 -2.83 10.67
N ASN A 293 0.99 -2.35 9.66
CA ASN A 293 1.74 -3.17 8.71
C ASN A 293 2.87 -3.94 9.43
N ASN A 294 3.71 -3.24 10.20
CA ASN A 294 4.80 -3.85 10.96
C ASN A 294 4.28 -4.84 12.02
N MET A 295 3.17 -4.55 12.70
CA MET A 295 2.58 -5.42 13.72
C MET A 295 2.08 -6.74 13.13
N ARG A 296 1.55 -6.72 11.89
CA ARG A 296 1.15 -7.92 11.16
C ARG A 296 2.35 -8.80 10.80
N ASP A 297 3.47 -8.17 10.45
CA ASP A 297 4.62 -8.85 9.88
C ASP A 297 5.75 -9.11 10.91
N ILE A 298 5.52 -8.84 12.21
CA ILE A 298 6.49 -9.08 13.31
C ILE A 298 7.24 -10.41 13.19
N GLN A 299 6.53 -11.52 12.97
CA GLN A 299 7.15 -12.83 12.91
C GLN A 299 8.06 -13.00 11.69
N ASP A 300 7.65 -12.46 10.54
CA ASP A 300 8.40 -12.57 9.28
C ASP A 300 9.60 -11.61 9.26
N ASP A 301 9.42 -10.41 9.83
CA ASP A 301 10.48 -9.43 10.03
C ASP A 301 11.59 -9.99 10.91
N LEU A 302 11.23 -10.58 12.06
CA LEU A 302 12.20 -11.17 12.99
C LEU A 302 12.96 -12.34 12.35
N LYS A 303 12.27 -13.21 11.58
CA LYS A 303 12.91 -14.30 10.81
C LYS A 303 13.90 -13.75 9.77
N SER A 304 13.61 -12.59 9.20
CA SER A 304 14.46 -11.91 8.21
C SER A 304 15.57 -11.06 8.85
N GLY A 305 15.71 -11.11 10.19
CA GLY A 305 16.70 -10.35 10.95
C GLY A 305 16.35 -8.87 11.16
N TYR A 306 15.13 -8.46 10.84
CA TYR A 306 14.67 -7.09 10.97
C TYR A 306 14.10 -6.83 12.37
N ARG A 307 14.37 -5.62 12.88
CA ARG A 307 13.84 -5.15 14.15
C ARG A 307 13.01 -3.90 13.92
N THR A 308 11.79 -4.06 13.41
CA THR A 308 10.83 -2.95 13.34
C THR A 308 10.42 -2.51 14.74
N PHE A 309 9.83 -1.32 14.89
CA PHE A 309 9.40 -0.84 16.22
C PHE A 309 8.36 -1.80 16.84
N ALA A 310 7.45 -2.31 16.01
CA ALA A 310 6.51 -3.36 16.41
C ALA A 310 7.23 -4.66 16.84
N GLY A 311 8.27 -5.07 16.11
CA GLY A 311 9.10 -6.22 16.48
C GLY A 311 9.82 -6.05 17.81
N ILE A 312 10.32 -4.85 18.11
CA ILE A 312 10.97 -4.51 19.39
C ILE A 312 9.97 -4.54 20.55
N LEU A 313 8.78 -3.97 20.35
CA LEU A 313 7.71 -3.99 21.35
C LEU A 313 7.13 -5.40 21.57
N GLY A 314 7.16 -6.24 20.55
CA GLY A 314 6.46 -7.51 20.51
C GLY A 314 4.95 -7.33 20.31
N VAL A 315 4.24 -8.45 20.14
CA VAL A 315 2.82 -8.46 19.72
C VAL A 315 1.92 -7.71 20.69
N ASN A 316 2.06 -7.92 22.01
CA ASN A 316 1.14 -7.35 23.00
C ASN A 316 1.28 -5.83 23.12
N LEU A 317 2.51 -5.32 23.29
CA LEU A 317 2.74 -3.88 23.40
C LEU A 317 2.45 -3.15 22.08
N SER A 318 2.66 -3.80 20.93
CA SER A 318 2.29 -3.23 19.62
C SER A 318 0.79 -2.93 19.51
N LYS A 319 -0.08 -3.80 20.06
CA LYS A 319 -1.54 -3.56 20.10
C LYS A 319 -1.87 -2.27 20.87
N TYR A 320 -1.24 -2.07 22.03
CA TYR A 320 -1.43 -0.88 22.84
C TYR A 320 -0.83 0.37 22.19
N TYR A 321 0.34 0.26 21.57
CA TYR A 321 0.96 1.38 20.86
C TYR A 321 0.14 1.82 19.64
N TYR A 322 -0.38 0.87 18.85
CA TYR A 322 -1.33 1.17 17.79
C TYR A 322 -2.55 1.95 18.31
N ALA A 323 -3.16 1.48 19.40
CA ALA A 323 -4.29 2.16 20.03
C ALA A 323 -3.91 3.56 20.52
N PHE A 324 -2.73 3.71 21.12
CA PHE A 324 -2.20 5.00 21.55
C PHE A 324 -2.06 5.98 20.38
N LEU A 325 -1.53 5.56 19.23
CA LEU A 325 -1.40 6.40 18.03
C LEU A 325 -2.78 6.89 17.56
N VAL A 326 -3.74 5.98 17.44
CA VAL A 326 -5.09 6.31 16.97
C VAL A 326 -5.82 7.20 17.97
N ILE A 327 -5.85 6.86 19.26
CA ILE A 327 -6.55 7.65 20.28
C ILE A 327 -5.93 9.04 20.42
N THR A 328 -4.60 9.11 20.49
CA THR A 328 -3.88 10.39 20.60
C THR A 328 -4.11 11.28 19.39
N SER A 329 -4.26 10.72 18.19
CA SER A 329 -4.65 11.49 17.00
C SER A 329 -5.97 12.26 17.22
N TYR A 330 -7.01 11.59 17.69
CA TYR A 330 -8.32 12.21 17.94
C TYR A 330 -8.28 13.20 19.12
N VAL A 331 -7.55 12.88 20.18
CA VAL A 331 -7.36 13.81 21.31
C VAL A 331 -6.66 15.08 20.82
N LEU A 332 -5.58 14.95 20.05
CA LEU A 332 -4.86 16.10 19.51
C LEU A 332 -5.69 16.90 18.51
N LEU A 333 -6.59 16.28 17.75
CA LEU A 333 -7.53 17.01 16.89
C LEU A 333 -8.41 17.95 17.73
N VAL A 334 -9.00 17.44 18.82
CA VAL A 334 -9.83 18.24 19.73
C VAL A 334 -9.02 19.32 20.44
N VAL A 335 -7.82 18.98 20.91
CA VAL A 335 -6.91 19.95 21.56
C VAL A 335 -6.51 21.07 20.60
N ASN A 336 -6.20 20.76 19.33
CA ASN A 336 -5.89 21.78 18.33
C ASN A 336 -7.04 22.78 18.14
N VAL A 337 -8.29 22.31 18.18
CA VAL A 337 -9.47 23.18 18.11
C VAL A 337 -9.62 23.99 19.40
N GLY A 338 -9.46 23.37 20.57
CA GLY A 338 -9.55 24.04 21.87
C GLY A 338 -8.49 25.12 22.07
N LEU A 339 -7.32 24.96 21.46
CA LEU A 339 -6.23 25.95 21.45
C LEU A 339 -6.37 27.00 20.34
N GLY A 340 -7.39 26.92 19.49
CA GLY A 340 -7.59 27.83 18.36
C GLY A 340 -6.57 27.68 17.22
N ILE A 341 -5.81 26.58 17.19
CA ILE A 341 -4.85 26.27 16.12
C ILE A 341 -5.58 25.83 14.84
N LEU A 342 -6.65 25.05 15.01
CA LEU A 342 -7.54 24.63 13.94
C LEU A 342 -8.96 25.17 14.18
N PRO A 343 -9.73 25.50 13.12
CA PRO A 343 -11.07 26.04 13.28
C PRO A 343 -12.07 24.98 13.75
N ILE A 344 -13.11 25.39 14.48
CA ILE A 344 -14.11 24.46 15.05
C ILE A 344 -14.76 23.52 14.02
N TRP A 345 -14.85 23.96 12.75
CA TRP A 345 -15.39 23.17 11.65
C TRP A 345 -14.65 21.86 11.39
N VAL A 346 -13.35 21.73 11.77
CA VAL A 346 -12.63 20.45 11.61
C VAL A 346 -13.11 19.35 12.56
N LEU A 347 -13.92 19.67 13.59
CA LEU A 347 -14.53 18.66 14.45
C LEU A 347 -15.50 17.73 13.70
N ILE A 348 -15.93 18.08 12.48
CA ILE A 348 -16.66 17.16 11.60
C ILE A 348 -15.87 15.86 11.33
N SER A 349 -14.54 15.89 11.42
CA SER A 349 -13.69 14.69 11.33
C SER A 349 -13.96 13.67 12.41
N LEU A 350 -14.58 14.05 13.54
CA LEU A 350 -15.00 13.11 14.57
C LEU A 350 -16.05 12.10 14.08
N PHE A 351 -16.75 12.36 12.96
CA PHE A 351 -17.63 11.35 12.34
C PHE A 351 -16.89 10.12 11.82
N SER A 352 -15.56 10.16 11.70
CA SER A 352 -14.74 8.97 11.43
C SER A 352 -14.49 8.07 12.64
N LEU A 353 -14.89 8.49 13.86
CA LEU A 353 -14.67 7.74 15.12
C LEU A 353 -15.18 6.29 15.09
N PRO A 354 -16.35 5.94 14.51
CA PRO A 354 -16.78 4.55 14.46
C PRO A 354 -15.78 3.63 13.75
N ILE A 355 -15.13 4.12 12.69
CA ILE A 355 -14.09 3.39 11.96
C ILE A 355 -12.85 3.23 12.85
N ALA A 356 -12.42 4.29 13.53
CA ALA A 356 -11.28 4.25 14.45
C ALA A 356 -11.50 3.25 15.59
N ILE A 357 -12.67 3.26 16.20
CA ILE A 357 -13.05 2.33 17.29
C ILE A 357 -13.01 0.89 16.79
N ASN A 358 -13.52 0.63 15.57
CA ASN A 358 -13.47 -0.71 14.98
C ASN A 358 -12.04 -1.16 14.70
N ASN A 359 -11.19 -0.30 14.14
CA ASN A 359 -9.79 -0.62 13.89
C ASN A 359 -9.03 -0.93 15.19
N VAL A 360 -9.22 -0.13 16.24
CA VAL A 360 -8.63 -0.40 17.55
C VAL A 360 -9.14 -1.74 18.10
N LYS A 361 -10.45 -2.01 18.07
CA LYS A 361 -11.00 -3.31 18.48
C LYS A 361 -10.39 -4.48 17.69
N TRP A 362 -10.21 -4.33 16.38
CA TRP A 362 -9.59 -5.35 15.53
C TRP A 362 -8.12 -5.58 15.85
N ALA A 363 -7.36 -4.54 16.22
CA ALA A 363 -5.98 -4.70 16.67
C ALA A 363 -5.87 -5.61 17.91
N PHE A 364 -6.86 -5.56 18.81
CA PHE A 364 -6.88 -6.40 20.02
C PHE A 364 -7.43 -7.81 19.80
N ARG A 365 -8.22 -8.04 18.75
CA ARG A 365 -8.74 -9.37 18.43
C ARG A 365 -7.65 -10.25 17.84
N ASP A 366 -7.71 -11.53 18.17
CA ASP A 366 -6.86 -12.55 17.55
C ASP A 366 -7.47 -13.06 16.22
N ASN A 367 -8.38 -12.29 15.62
CA ASN A 367 -8.95 -12.61 14.30
C ASN A 367 -7.96 -12.22 13.20
N TYR A 368 -7.35 -13.25 12.61
CA TYR A 368 -6.17 -13.15 11.77
C TYR A 368 -6.38 -12.37 10.46
N ILE A 369 -7.57 -12.41 9.86
CA ILE A 369 -7.85 -11.71 8.60
C ILE A 369 -7.90 -10.20 8.81
N GLN A 370 -8.59 -9.74 9.86
CA GLN A 370 -8.72 -8.31 10.18
C GLN A 370 -7.39 -7.72 10.64
N LYS A 371 -6.61 -8.47 11.44
CA LYS A 371 -5.26 -8.10 11.82
C LYS A 371 -4.31 -8.05 10.61
N GLY A 372 -4.52 -8.93 9.63
CA GLY A 372 -3.79 -8.96 8.36
C GLY A 372 -4.01 -7.75 7.44
N MET A 373 -5.08 -7.00 7.66
CA MET A 373 -5.49 -5.85 6.84
C MET A 373 -5.48 -4.52 7.60
N LEU A 374 -4.93 -4.49 8.82
CA LEU A 374 -5.04 -3.33 9.71
C LEU A 374 -4.44 -2.06 9.09
N ASP A 375 -3.34 -2.18 8.34
CA ASP A 375 -2.74 -1.08 7.58
C ASP A 375 -3.71 -0.50 6.54
N ILE A 376 -4.36 -1.35 5.75
CA ILE A 376 -5.35 -0.96 4.74
C ILE A 376 -6.58 -0.31 5.39
N LEU A 377 -7.09 -0.90 6.47
CA LEU A 377 -8.24 -0.36 7.22
C LEU A 377 -7.89 0.97 7.89
N THR A 378 -6.65 1.16 8.32
CA THR A 378 -6.17 2.43 8.87
C THR A 378 -5.95 3.47 7.78
N ALA A 379 -5.55 3.07 6.58
CA ALA A 379 -5.49 3.96 5.42
C ALA A 379 -6.89 4.45 5.02
N GLU A 380 -7.91 3.58 5.12
CA GLU A 380 -9.30 3.97 4.92
C GLU A 380 -9.79 4.95 5.99
N LEU A 381 -9.44 4.70 7.25
CA LEU A 381 -9.69 5.63 8.35
C LEU A 381 -9.08 7.00 8.09
N LEU A 382 -7.79 7.04 7.72
CA LEU A 382 -7.08 8.27 7.39
C LEU A 382 -7.78 9.00 6.23
N LYS A 383 -8.19 8.28 5.18
CA LYS A 383 -8.90 8.84 4.03
C LYS A 383 -10.17 9.58 4.45
N VAL A 384 -11.03 8.90 5.21
CA VAL A 384 -12.32 9.46 5.67
C VAL A 384 -12.08 10.63 6.63
N ASN A 385 -11.19 10.47 7.60
CA ASN A 385 -10.84 11.52 8.55
C ASN A 385 -10.29 12.78 7.86
N SER A 386 -9.38 12.59 6.90
CA SER A 386 -8.76 13.69 6.16
C SER A 386 -9.77 14.39 5.25
N LEU A 387 -10.65 13.64 4.57
CA LEU A 387 -11.69 14.22 3.72
C LEU A 387 -12.64 15.10 4.54
N LEU A 388 -13.08 14.62 5.70
CA LEU A 388 -13.92 15.40 6.62
C LEU A 388 -13.16 16.64 7.12
N MET A 389 -11.86 16.51 7.42
CA MET A 389 -11.03 17.65 7.85
C MET A 389 -10.91 18.71 6.76
N VAL A 390 -10.70 18.27 5.51
CA VAL A 390 -10.69 19.14 4.34
C VAL A 390 -12.02 19.85 4.17
N VAL A 391 -13.15 19.15 4.29
CA VAL A 391 -14.48 19.77 4.28
C VAL A 391 -14.60 20.82 5.38
N GLY A 392 -14.18 20.52 6.62
CA GLY A 392 -14.18 21.48 7.72
C GLY A 392 -13.34 22.74 7.44
N LEU A 393 -12.14 22.58 6.90
CA LEU A 393 -11.26 23.71 6.53
C LEU A 393 -11.84 24.54 5.38
N VAL A 394 -12.46 23.91 4.39
CA VAL A 394 -13.13 24.60 3.27
C VAL A 394 -14.34 25.37 3.77
N LEU A 395 -15.19 24.77 4.61
CA LEU A 395 -16.34 25.45 5.22
C LEU A 395 -15.88 26.67 6.03
N TYR A 396 -14.82 26.53 6.83
CA TYR A 396 -14.26 27.66 7.57
C TYR A 396 -13.89 28.82 6.64
N LYS A 397 -13.17 28.57 5.54
CA LYS A 397 -12.78 29.61 4.56
C LYS A 397 -13.95 30.25 3.80
N ILE A 398 -15.07 29.56 3.68
CA ILE A 398 -16.26 30.07 2.98
C ILE A 398 -17.09 30.97 3.92
N PHE A 399 -17.21 30.57 5.18
CA PHE A 399 -18.14 31.19 6.13
C PHE A 399 -17.49 32.16 7.11
N VAL A 400 -16.15 32.18 7.20
CA VAL A 400 -15.36 33.05 8.08
C VAL A 400 -14.25 33.68 7.27
#